data_AF-A0A916MFC8-F1
#
_entry.id   AF-A0A916MFC8-F1
#
_cell.length_a   1.000
_cell.length_b   1.000
_cell.length_c   1.000
_cell.angle_alpha   90.00
_cell.angle_beta   90.00
_cell.angle_gamma   90.00
#
_symmetry.space_group_name_H-M   'P 1'
#
loop_
_entity.id
_entity.type
_entity.pdbx_description
1 polymer ?
#
loop_
_entity_poly.entity_id
_entity_poly.type
_entity_poly.pdbx_seq_one_letter_code
_entity_poly.pdbx_strand_id
1 'polypeptide(L)'
;MKNKRYIEIPRIRIPIWTPNLSGNWRTWLPSRGNVLFTLLVIGALFWAQSVGAFPSSAPNAPTASTGTIAYQGRLADSAGAPLTGTYSMIFRLYPVATGGASLWTEQWTGPNSVQVSDGLFNVMLGSMTSISQTMITGNNNLWLGITVGADDEMLPRVQLGSVPFAMQALTVPDGSITAAKLAPDVSLVPPPNSITTTMIAANAITQIQAVSGATTDSTSSTSWVDVPRRIITMTTSGGAVLAIFSGSHYTNPATGVVGYWRIVRDDSIALAHNNQTFGHQWDSVTVFGVDVPPAGTHTYKVQWRAASGTLIASEGVYTQNFMAVEFKR
;
A
#
# COMPACT_ATOMS: atom_id res chain seq x y z
N MET A 1 66.57 33.84 -36.51
CA MET A 1 65.64 32.82 -35.99
C MET A 1 64.22 33.39 -35.98
N LYS A 2 63.30 32.66 -36.64
CA LYS A 2 61.81 32.63 -36.59
C LYS A 2 61.06 33.81 -35.94
N ASN A 3 60.33 34.63 -36.70
CA ASN A 3 58.91 34.52 -37.12
C ASN A 3 57.86 34.70 -36.00
N LYS A 4 57.04 35.76 -36.09
CA LYS A 4 55.58 35.68 -36.35
C LYS A 4 54.98 37.06 -36.69
N ARG A 5 53.94 37.02 -37.51
CA ARG A 5 53.27 38.09 -38.26
C ARG A 5 51.89 38.44 -37.65
N TYR A 6 51.54 39.74 -37.75
CA TYR A 6 50.22 40.44 -37.80
C TYR A 6 49.09 40.17 -36.77
N ILE A 7 48.43 41.23 -36.29
CA ILE A 7 47.16 41.82 -36.81
C ILE A 7 46.80 43.05 -35.94
N GLU A 8 46.63 44.23 -36.54
CA GLU A 8 46.03 45.41 -35.90
C GLU A 8 44.50 45.23 -35.84
N ILE A 9 43.89 45.46 -34.68
CA ILE A 9 42.43 45.62 -34.54
C ILE A 9 42.17 46.93 -33.78
N PRO A 10 41.32 47.84 -34.32
CA PRO A 10 41.20 49.20 -33.82
C PRO A 10 40.49 49.28 -32.46
N ARG A 11 40.83 50.34 -31.71
CA ARG A 11 40.32 50.68 -30.37
C ARG A 11 38.79 50.67 -30.31
N ILE A 12 38.19 49.66 -29.68
CA ILE A 12 36.80 49.69 -29.22
C ILE A 12 36.77 50.29 -27.81
N ARG A 13 36.20 51.49 -27.66
CA ARG A 13 35.81 52.04 -26.35
C ARG A 13 34.36 51.64 -26.08
N ILE A 14 34.13 50.83 -25.05
CA ILE A 14 32.78 50.48 -24.59
C ILE A 14 32.35 51.54 -23.57
N PRO A 15 31.26 52.29 -23.78
CA PRO A 15 30.76 53.22 -22.78
C PRO A 15 30.19 52.43 -21.58
N ILE A 16 30.73 52.68 -20.39
CA ILE A 16 30.15 52.18 -19.14
C ILE A 16 29.00 53.12 -18.78
N TRP A 17 27.77 52.63 -18.89
CA TRP A 17 26.58 53.34 -18.43
C TRP A 17 26.47 53.20 -16.91
N THR A 18 26.68 54.29 -16.17
CA THR A 18 26.31 54.38 -14.76
C THR A 18 24.93 55.04 -14.66
N PRO A 19 23.87 54.30 -14.25
CA PRO A 19 22.59 54.94 -13.99
C PRO A 19 22.75 55.98 -12.87
N ASN A 20 22.37 57.22 -13.15
CA ASN A 20 22.21 58.26 -12.16
C ASN A 20 20.96 57.95 -11.31
N LEU A 21 21.15 57.29 -10.16
CA LEU A 21 20.07 57.05 -9.20
C LEU A 21 19.90 58.27 -8.27
N SER A 22 19.51 59.42 -8.84
CA SER A 22 19.07 60.59 -8.05
C SER A 22 17.58 60.56 -7.71
N GLY A 23 16.93 59.41 -7.86
CA GLY A 23 15.53 59.17 -7.48
C GLY A 23 15.40 58.77 -6.01
N ASN A 24 14.47 59.39 -5.30
CA ASN A 24 14.19 59.16 -3.88
C ASN A 24 13.73 57.69 -3.65
N TRP A 25 14.65 56.80 -3.26
CA TRP A 25 14.45 55.35 -3.09
C TRP A 25 13.25 54.94 -2.23
N ARG A 26 12.76 55.87 -1.40
CA ARG A 26 11.59 55.69 -0.53
C ARG A 26 10.26 55.55 -1.28
N THR A 27 10.18 55.90 -2.56
CA THR A 27 8.97 55.67 -3.39
C THR A 27 8.81 54.21 -3.83
N TRP A 28 9.86 53.40 -3.70
CA TRP A 28 9.84 51.95 -3.97
C TRP A 28 9.53 51.11 -2.73
N LEU A 29 9.41 51.73 -1.55
CA LEU A 29 8.95 51.03 -0.36
C LEU A 29 7.41 50.94 -0.43
N PRO A 30 6.83 49.74 -0.31
CA PRO A 30 5.38 49.59 -0.32
C PRO A 30 4.79 50.43 0.82
N SER A 31 3.80 51.26 0.50
CA SER A 31 3.07 52.03 1.51
C SER A 31 2.38 51.07 2.49
N ARG A 32 2.16 51.50 3.74
CA ARG A 32 1.44 50.68 4.75
C ARG A 32 0.09 50.17 4.21
N GLY A 33 -0.57 50.94 3.35
CA GLY A 33 -1.81 50.53 2.67
C GLY A 33 -1.60 49.43 1.62
N ASN A 34 -0.55 49.49 0.81
CA ASN A 34 -0.25 48.46 -0.19
C ASN A 34 0.12 47.12 0.46
N VAL A 35 0.85 47.15 1.59
CA VAL A 35 1.20 45.94 2.35
C VAL A 35 -0.05 45.27 2.95
N LEU A 36 -0.96 46.06 3.52
CA LEU A 36 -2.21 45.53 4.09
C LEU A 36 -3.13 44.96 3.00
N PHE A 37 -3.20 45.61 1.83
CA PHE A 37 -3.98 45.13 0.69
C PHE A 37 -3.40 43.82 0.13
N THR A 38 -2.08 43.71 -0.02
CA THR A 38 -1.44 42.47 -0.48
C THR A 38 -1.61 41.33 0.52
N LEU A 39 -1.50 41.59 1.83
CA LEU A 39 -1.74 40.57 2.85
C LEU A 39 -3.20 40.10 2.90
N LEU A 40 -4.18 40.99 2.68
CA LEU A 40 -5.60 40.63 2.57
C LEU A 40 -5.88 39.74 1.35
N VAL A 41 -5.29 40.07 0.19
CA VAL A 41 -5.42 39.27 -1.03
C VAL A 41 -4.80 37.88 -0.85
N ILE A 42 -3.62 37.80 -0.23
CA ILE A 42 -2.97 36.52 0.07
C ILE A 42 -3.79 35.71 1.09
N GLY A 43 -4.35 36.34 2.13
CA GLY A 43 -5.23 35.69 3.10
C GLY A 43 -6.51 35.13 2.47
N ALA A 44 -7.13 35.88 1.55
CA ALA A 44 -8.28 35.41 0.78
C ALA A 44 -7.92 34.25 -0.16
N LEU A 45 -6.74 34.30 -0.79
CA LEU A 45 -6.22 33.22 -1.63
C LEU A 45 -5.87 31.96 -0.84
N PHE A 46 -5.50 32.06 0.44
CA PHE A 46 -5.28 30.91 1.31
C PHE A 46 -6.59 30.30 1.84
N TRP A 47 -7.64 31.10 2.04
CA TRP A 47 -8.97 30.60 2.41
C TRP A 47 -9.69 29.89 1.25
N ALA A 48 -9.42 30.28 0.00
CA ALA A 48 -10.05 29.72 -1.20
C ALA A 48 -9.54 28.30 -1.59
N GLN A 49 -8.52 27.75 -0.92
CA GLN A 49 -7.90 26.46 -1.31
C GLN A 49 -8.45 25.25 -0.55
N SER A 50 -9.46 25.46 0.31
CA SER A 50 -10.03 24.39 1.14
C SER A 50 -11.26 23.70 0.54
N VAL A 51 -11.63 24.01 -0.71
CA VAL A 51 -12.72 23.33 -1.42
C VAL A 51 -12.13 22.57 -2.61
N GLY A 52 -11.99 21.25 -2.47
CA GLY A 52 -11.75 20.36 -3.60
C GLY A 52 -10.42 19.62 -3.62
N ALA A 53 -9.98 19.05 -2.49
CA ALA A 53 -9.18 17.83 -2.56
C ALA A 53 -10.09 16.68 -2.98
N PHE A 54 -10.41 16.60 -4.28
CA PHE A 54 -10.95 15.37 -4.83
C PHE A 54 -9.84 14.32 -4.71
N PRO A 55 -10.09 13.16 -4.07
CA PRO A 55 -9.13 12.07 -4.15
C PRO A 55 -8.90 11.78 -5.63
N SER A 56 -7.66 11.94 -6.08
CA SER A 56 -7.22 11.38 -7.35
C SER A 56 -7.27 9.86 -7.18
N SER A 57 -8.46 9.30 -7.37
CA SER A 57 -8.56 7.89 -7.73
C SER A 57 -7.66 7.75 -8.94
N ALA A 58 -6.68 6.86 -8.87
CA ALA A 58 -5.95 6.44 -10.07
C ALA A 58 -7.02 6.16 -11.14
N PRO A 59 -6.82 6.58 -12.40
CA PRO A 59 -7.76 6.20 -13.43
C PRO A 59 -7.85 4.68 -13.37
N ASN A 60 -9.01 4.17 -12.95
CA ASN A 60 -9.34 2.78 -13.19
C ASN A 60 -9.02 2.60 -14.67
N ALA A 61 -8.10 1.67 -14.97
CA ALA A 61 -7.90 1.25 -16.35
C ALA A 61 -9.30 1.08 -16.93
N PRO A 62 -9.64 1.74 -18.06
CA PRO A 62 -10.98 1.64 -18.58
C PRO A 62 -11.28 0.17 -18.71
N THR A 63 -12.26 -0.32 -17.95
CA THR A 63 -12.93 -1.59 -18.25
C THR A 63 -13.80 -1.34 -19.47
N ALA A 64 -13.20 -0.77 -20.52
CA ALA A 64 -13.77 -0.65 -21.83
C ALA A 64 -13.57 -2.03 -22.46
N SER A 65 -14.53 -2.91 -22.23
CA SER A 65 -14.84 -3.87 -23.27
C SER A 65 -15.23 -3.03 -24.49
N THR A 66 -14.32 -2.90 -25.45
CA THR A 66 -14.63 -2.32 -26.78
C THR A 66 -15.46 -3.32 -27.57
N GLY A 67 -16.62 -3.69 -27.04
CA GLY A 67 -17.59 -4.49 -27.76
C GLY A 67 -18.55 -3.56 -28.48
N THR A 68 -18.54 -3.63 -29.79
CA THR A 68 -19.52 -2.97 -30.63
C THR A 68 -20.67 -3.92 -30.93
N ILE A 69 -21.89 -3.39 -31.06
CA ILE A 69 -23.08 -4.18 -31.39
C ILE A 69 -23.44 -3.90 -32.85
N ALA A 70 -23.35 -4.91 -33.71
CA ALA A 70 -23.85 -4.81 -35.07
C ALA A 70 -25.39 -4.75 -35.06
N TYR A 71 -25.96 -3.75 -35.72
CA TYR A 71 -27.40 -3.57 -35.81
C TYR A 71 -27.81 -3.26 -37.25
N GLN A 72 -28.73 -4.07 -37.78
CA GLN A 72 -29.32 -3.91 -39.11
C GLN A 72 -30.80 -3.59 -38.98
N GLY A 73 -31.28 -2.63 -39.77
CA GLY A 73 -32.67 -2.22 -39.79
C GLY A 73 -33.16 -1.90 -41.19
N ARG A 74 -34.49 -1.84 -41.34
CA ARG A 74 -35.16 -1.36 -42.55
C ARG A 74 -35.91 -0.06 -42.25
N LEU A 75 -35.59 0.98 -43.00
CA LEU A 75 -36.24 2.27 -42.98
C LEU A 75 -37.21 2.39 -44.17
N ALA A 76 -38.46 2.67 -43.88
CA ALA A 76 -39.51 2.91 -44.86
C ALA A 76 -40.31 4.16 -44.46
N ASP A 77 -40.97 4.77 -45.45
CA ASP A 77 -41.89 5.88 -45.19
C ASP A 77 -43.24 5.40 -44.62
N SER A 78 -44.15 6.35 -44.39
CA SER A 78 -45.50 6.06 -43.87
C SER A 78 -46.36 5.22 -44.83
N ALA A 79 -46.02 5.16 -46.12
CA ALA A 79 -46.67 4.30 -47.11
C ALA A 79 -46.00 2.91 -47.22
N GLY A 80 -44.94 2.66 -46.44
CA GLY A 80 -44.16 1.43 -46.45
C GLY A 80 -43.15 1.33 -47.59
N ALA A 81 -42.93 2.40 -48.35
CA ALA A 81 -41.93 2.43 -49.41
C ALA A 81 -40.52 2.53 -48.82
N PRO A 82 -39.55 1.71 -49.30
CA PRO A 82 -38.19 1.75 -48.80
C PRO A 82 -37.52 3.09 -49.13
N LEU A 83 -36.83 3.67 -48.16
CA LEU A 83 -36.11 4.92 -48.33
C LEU A 83 -34.66 4.68 -48.79
N THR A 84 -34.12 5.57 -49.61
CA THR A 84 -32.70 5.54 -50.03
C THR A 84 -32.11 6.93 -49.87
N GLY A 85 -30.97 7.02 -49.20
CA GLY A 85 -30.29 8.28 -48.92
C GLY A 85 -29.49 8.25 -47.63
N THR A 86 -28.99 9.42 -47.23
CA THR A 86 -28.24 9.61 -46.00
C THR A 86 -29.15 10.23 -44.94
N TYR A 87 -29.27 9.59 -43.78
CA TYR A 87 -30.16 10.03 -42.70
C TYR A 87 -29.39 10.21 -41.41
N SER A 88 -29.69 11.30 -40.70
CA SER A 88 -29.25 11.47 -39.33
C SER A 88 -30.05 10.54 -38.42
N MET A 89 -29.39 9.75 -37.59
CA MET A 89 -30.04 8.80 -36.69
C MET A 89 -29.46 8.92 -35.28
N ILE A 90 -30.32 8.77 -34.26
CA ILE A 90 -29.91 8.72 -32.87
C ILE A 90 -30.35 7.39 -32.28
N PHE A 91 -29.40 6.66 -31.70
CA PHE A 91 -29.62 5.38 -31.04
C PHE A 91 -29.50 5.56 -29.54
N ARG A 92 -30.43 4.95 -28.80
CA ARG A 92 -30.46 5.01 -27.33
C ARG A 92 -30.70 3.64 -26.74
N LEU A 93 -29.99 3.33 -25.66
CA LEU A 93 -30.23 2.11 -24.88
C LEU A 93 -31.03 2.46 -23.62
N TYR A 94 -32.03 1.63 -23.33
CA TYR A 94 -32.91 1.80 -22.17
C TYR A 94 -33.00 0.52 -21.34
N PRO A 95 -33.27 0.64 -20.03
CA PRO A 95 -33.53 -0.50 -19.14
C PRO A 95 -35.01 -0.91 -19.14
N VAL A 96 -35.86 -0.25 -19.93
CA VAL A 96 -37.32 -0.49 -20.00
C VAL A 96 -37.86 -0.29 -21.42
N ALA A 97 -38.95 -0.97 -21.74
CA ALA A 97 -39.58 -0.95 -23.06
C ALA A 97 -40.22 0.41 -23.43
N THR A 98 -40.71 1.17 -22.44
CA THR A 98 -41.39 2.46 -22.64
C THR A 98 -41.02 3.44 -21.53
N GLY A 99 -40.83 4.72 -21.85
CA GLY A 99 -40.41 5.74 -20.88
C GLY A 99 -39.00 5.50 -20.34
N GLY A 100 -38.71 5.98 -19.13
CA GLY A 100 -37.41 5.81 -18.47
C GLY A 100 -36.27 6.65 -19.07
N ALA A 101 -35.19 6.81 -18.31
CA ALA A 101 -33.98 7.49 -18.77
C ALA A 101 -33.13 6.57 -19.66
N SER A 102 -32.46 7.12 -20.66
CA SER A 102 -31.50 6.37 -21.47
C SER A 102 -30.22 6.10 -20.66
N LEU A 103 -29.70 4.89 -20.79
CA LEU A 103 -28.41 4.47 -20.21
C LEU A 103 -27.23 4.91 -21.09
N TRP A 104 -27.50 5.03 -22.39
CA TRP A 104 -26.50 5.33 -23.41
C TRP A 104 -27.17 6.00 -24.60
N THR A 105 -26.43 6.86 -25.30
CA THR A 105 -26.89 7.56 -26.49
C THR A 105 -25.72 7.72 -27.46
N GLU A 106 -25.98 7.45 -28.74
CA GLU A 106 -25.02 7.66 -29.82
C GLU A 106 -25.72 8.33 -31.00
N GLN A 107 -25.06 9.34 -31.57
CA GLN A 107 -25.61 10.21 -32.60
C GLN A 107 -24.84 10.04 -33.91
N TRP A 108 -25.52 9.53 -34.94
CA TRP A 108 -25.03 9.39 -36.31
C TRP A 108 -25.52 10.59 -37.12
N THR A 109 -24.78 11.70 -37.05
CA THR A 109 -25.16 12.98 -37.69
C THR A 109 -24.00 13.58 -38.50
N GLY A 110 -24.33 14.50 -39.40
CA GLY A 110 -23.34 15.20 -40.23
C GLY A 110 -22.53 14.22 -41.09
N PRO A 111 -21.19 14.25 -41.05
CA PRO A 111 -20.35 13.36 -41.85
C PRO A 111 -20.48 11.87 -41.48
N ASN A 112 -20.99 11.58 -40.27
CA ASN A 112 -21.23 10.22 -39.77
C ASN A 112 -22.71 9.84 -39.87
N SER A 113 -23.48 10.46 -40.76
CA SER A 113 -24.87 10.08 -40.97
C SER A 113 -24.99 8.68 -41.58
N VAL A 114 -26.08 7.98 -41.28
CA VAL A 114 -26.29 6.59 -41.72
C VAL A 114 -26.69 6.55 -43.19
N GLN A 115 -25.99 5.72 -43.97
CA GLN A 115 -26.36 5.43 -45.35
C GLN A 115 -27.45 4.36 -45.38
N VAL A 116 -28.53 4.65 -46.08
CA VAL A 116 -29.67 3.74 -46.29
C VAL A 116 -29.81 3.47 -47.79
N SER A 117 -29.90 2.20 -48.17
CA SER A 117 -30.08 1.78 -49.56
C SER A 117 -31.18 0.73 -49.64
N ASP A 118 -32.20 0.98 -50.47
CA ASP A 118 -33.41 0.15 -50.57
C ASP A 118 -34.05 -0.13 -49.20
N GLY A 119 -34.05 0.90 -48.35
CA GLY A 119 -34.51 0.85 -46.98
C GLY A 119 -33.54 0.16 -46.02
N LEU A 120 -32.52 -0.56 -46.47
CA LEU A 120 -31.62 -1.29 -45.59
C LEU A 120 -30.49 -0.38 -45.08
N PHE A 121 -30.19 -0.49 -43.78
CA PHE A 121 -28.99 0.09 -43.18
C PHE A 121 -28.35 -0.85 -42.18
N ASN A 122 -27.05 -0.66 -41.95
CA ASN A 122 -26.29 -1.38 -40.93
C ASN A 122 -25.40 -0.38 -40.20
N VAL A 123 -25.40 -0.46 -38.86
CA VAL A 123 -24.57 0.38 -37.99
C VAL A 123 -23.84 -0.48 -36.97
N MET A 124 -22.70 0.02 -36.52
CA MET A 124 -21.90 -0.60 -35.48
C MET A 124 -22.02 0.26 -34.22
N LEU A 125 -23.00 -0.06 -33.37
CA LEU A 125 -23.29 0.70 -32.16
C LEU A 125 -22.12 0.58 -31.18
N GLY A 126 -21.72 1.71 -30.59
CA GLY A 126 -20.56 1.77 -29.71
C GLY A 126 -19.27 2.20 -30.43
N SER A 127 -19.30 2.36 -31.76
CA SER A 127 -18.13 2.78 -32.54
C SER A 127 -17.84 4.28 -32.46
N MET A 128 -18.85 5.11 -32.18
CA MET A 128 -18.66 6.55 -31.97
C MET A 128 -18.72 6.93 -30.50
N THR A 129 -19.63 6.30 -29.73
CA THR A 129 -19.74 6.49 -28.29
C THR A 129 -19.62 5.15 -27.61
N SER A 130 -18.48 4.86 -26.99
CA SER A 130 -18.22 3.54 -26.37
C SER A 130 -19.33 3.12 -25.41
N ILE A 131 -19.80 1.88 -25.54
CA ILE A 131 -20.76 1.29 -24.59
C ILE A 131 -19.97 0.73 -23.41
N SER A 132 -20.18 1.28 -22.21
CA SER A 132 -19.51 0.79 -21.01
C SER A 132 -20.10 -0.54 -20.55
N GLN A 133 -19.23 -1.45 -20.11
CA GLN A 133 -19.61 -2.78 -19.63
C GLN A 133 -20.61 -2.71 -18.46
N THR A 134 -20.49 -1.68 -17.61
CA THR A 134 -21.36 -1.48 -16.44
C THR A 134 -22.80 -1.18 -16.81
N MET A 135 -23.05 -0.58 -17.98
CA MET A 135 -24.41 -0.30 -18.47
C MET A 135 -25.13 -1.59 -18.90
N ILE A 136 -24.37 -2.60 -19.32
CA ILE A 136 -24.88 -3.91 -19.73
C ILE A 136 -25.02 -4.84 -18.53
N THR A 137 -24.04 -4.89 -17.63
CA THR A 137 -24.06 -5.80 -16.46
C THR A 137 -25.10 -5.43 -15.41
N GLY A 138 -25.47 -4.15 -15.32
CA GLY A 138 -26.48 -3.68 -14.37
C GLY A 138 -27.94 -3.94 -14.77
N ASN A 139 -28.20 -4.41 -15.99
CA ASN A 139 -29.57 -4.51 -16.53
C ASN A 139 -29.83 -5.87 -17.19
N ASN A 140 -30.83 -6.61 -16.72
CA ASN A 140 -31.18 -7.93 -17.26
C ASN A 140 -31.79 -7.88 -18.66
N ASN A 141 -32.39 -6.74 -19.03
CA ASN A 141 -33.04 -6.52 -20.30
C ASN A 141 -32.60 -5.14 -20.84
N LEU A 142 -32.37 -5.06 -22.14
CA LEU A 142 -32.00 -3.82 -22.82
C LEU A 142 -32.93 -3.59 -24.02
N TRP A 143 -33.32 -2.34 -24.23
CA TRP A 143 -34.14 -1.92 -25.37
C TRP A 143 -33.44 -0.82 -26.15
N LEU A 144 -33.45 -0.94 -27.48
CA LEU A 144 -32.92 0.01 -28.43
C LEU A 144 -34.04 0.94 -28.92
N GLY A 145 -33.92 2.22 -28.62
CA GLY A 145 -34.70 3.29 -29.22
C GLY A 145 -33.97 3.90 -30.41
N ILE A 146 -34.72 4.26 -31.44
CA ILE A 146 -34.20 4.81 -32.69
C ILE A 146 -34.98 6.08 -33.02
N THR A 147 -34.27 7.17 -33.26
CA THR A 147 -34.82 8.42 -33.78
C THR A 147 -34.20 8.70 -35.14
N VAL A 148 -35.00 9.05 -36.14
CA VAL A 148 -34.53 9.39 -37.48
C VAL A 148 -34.85 10.85 -37.77
N GLY A 149 -33.85 11.63 -38.17
CA GLY A 149 -34.01 13.05 -38.46
C GLY A 149 -34.56 13.84 -37.27
N ALA A 150 -35.67 14.53 -37.50
CA ALA A 150 -36.38 15.34 -36.52
C ALA A 150 -37.67 14.67 -36.00
N ASP A 151 -37.90 13.41 -36.37
CA ASP A 151 -39.10 12.67 -35.97
C ASP A 151 -39.05 12.27 -34.50
N ASP A 152 -40.20 11.86 -33.95
CA ASP A 152 -40.25 11.25 -32.62
C ASP A 152 -39.53 9.89 -32.59
N GLU A 153 -39.11 9.45 -31.39
CA GLU A 153 -38.50 8.12 -31.21
C GLU A 153 -39.49 7.02 -31.65
N MET A 154 -39.03 6.11 -32.50
CA MET A 154 -39.85 5.01 -33.01
C MET A 154 -40.29 4.07 -31.88
N LEU A 155 -41.58 3.70 -31.89
CA LEU A 155 -42.18 2.76 -30.95
C LEU A 155 -42.82 1.57 -31.70
N PRO A 156 -42.79 0.35 -31.12
CA PRO A 156 -42.14 -0.04 -29.87
C PRO A 156 -40.61 -0.13 -29.99
N ARG A 157 -39.89 0.07 -28.89
CA ARG A 157 -38.43 -0.11 -28.84
C ARG A 157 -38.05 -1.56 -29.10
N VAL A 158 -36.92 -1.77 -29.76
CA VAL A 158 -36.43 -3.11 -30.10
C VAL A 158 -35.73 -3.72 -28.90
N GLN A 159 -36.20 -4.85 -28.38
CA GLN A 159 -35.51 -5.56 -27.31
C GLN A 159 -34.22 -6.20 -27.85
N LEU A 160 -33.08 -5.90 -27.21
CA LEU A 160 -31.81 -6.55 -27.53
C LEU A 160 -31.74 -7.90 -26.80
N GLY A 161 -31.43 -8.96 -27.55
CA GLY A 161 -31.23 -10.31 -27.03
C GLY A 161 -29.86 -10.48 -26.36
N SER A 162 -29.31 -11.70 -26.35
CA SER A 162 -28.06 -12.04 -25.63
C SER A 162 -26.77 -11.41 -26.18
N VAL A 163 -26.82 -10.69 -27.32
CA VAL A 163 -25.64 -10.15 -28.02
C VAL A 163 -24.83 -9.14 -27.20
N PRO A 164 -25.43 -8.15 -26.50
CA PRO A 164 -24.69 -7.25 -25.62
C PRO A 164 -24.09 -8.01 -24.42
N PHE A 165 -24.76 -9.07 -23.96
CA PHE A 165 -24.35 -9.84 -22.79
C PHE A 165 -23.15 -10.77 -23.07
N ALA A 166 -22.89 -11.13 -24.34
CA ALA A 166 -21.69 -11.87 -24.73
C ALA A 166 -20.39 -11.10 -24.42
N MET A 167 -20.44 -9.77 -24.36
CA MET A 167 -19.32 -8.93 -23.92
C MET A 167 -18.92 -9.21 -22.46
N GLN A 168 -19.78 -9.83 -21.64
CA GLN A 168 -19.45 -10.24 -20.28
C GLN A 168 -18.51 -11.45 -20.20
N ALA A 169 -18.35 -12.23 -21.29
CA ALA A 169 -17.50 -13.43 -21.28
C ALA A 169 -15.99 -13.14 -21.23
N LEU A 170 -15.58 -11.88 -21.39
CA LEU A 170 -14.18 -11.45 -21.33
C LEU A 170 -13.62 -11.36 -19.90
N THR A 171 -14.48 -11.26 -18.88
CA THR A 171 -14.05 -11.13 -17.49
C THR A 171 -14.84 -12.05 -16.58
N VAL A 172 -14.18 -12.50 -15.52
CA VAL A 172 -14.82 -13.20 -14.41
C VAL A 172 -15.05 -12.15 -13.32
N PRO A 173 -16.30 -11.84 -12.95
CA PRO A 173 -16.56 -10.87 -11.89
C PRO A 173 -15.91 -11.31 -10.57
N ASP A 174 -15.41 -10.33 -9.80
CA ASP A 174 -14.85 -10.60 -8.47
C ASP A 174 -15.88 -11.32 -7.58
N GLY A 175 -15.42 -12.31 -6.82
CA GLY A 175 -16.27 -13.13 -5.95
C GLY A 175 -17.21 -14.10 -6.68
N SER A 176 -17.22 -14.12 -8.02
CA SER A 176 -18.06 -15.05 -8.76
C SER A 176 -17.55 -16.49 -8.68
N ILE A 177 -16.27 -16.72 -8.42
CA ILE A 177 -15.72 -18.06 -8.17
C ILE A 177 -15.94 -18.45 -6.72
N THR A 178 -17.06 -19.12 -6.47
CA THR A 178 -17.39 -19.69 -5.15
C THR A 178 -16.73 -21.05 -4.97
N ALA A 179 -16.61 -21.55 -3.72
CA ALA A 179 -16.07 -22.88 -3.43
C ALA A 179 -16.75 -24.01 -4.23
N ALA A 180 -18.06 -23.92 -4.47
CA ALA A 180 -18.80 -24.89 -5.29
C ALA A 180 -18.38 -24.95 -6.77
N LYS A 181 -17.65 -23.93 -7.26
CA LYS A 181 -17.10 -23.87 -8.63
C LYS A 181 -15.67 -24.42 -8.70
N LEU A 182 -15.07 -24.78 -7.57
CA LEU A 182 -13.73 -25.34 -7.48
C LEU A 182 -13.82 -26.86 -7.37
N ALA A 183 -12.80 -27.55 -7.90
CA ALA A 183 -12.69 -28.98 -7.75
C ALA A 183 -12.35 -29.35 -6.28
N PRO A 184 -12.71 -30.56 -5.81
CA PRO A 184 -12.52 -30.96 -4.41
C PRO A 184 -11.06 -31.01 -3.94
N ASP A 185 -10.10 -31.08 -4.87
CA ASP A 185 -8.66 -31.09 -4.62
C ASP A 185 -8.06 -29.70 -4.41
N VAL A 186 -8.85 -28.63 -4.62
CA VAL A 186 -8.43 -27.25 -4.34
C VAL A 186 -8.70 -26.92 -2.86
N SER A 187 -7.65 -26.97 -2.04
CA SER A 187 -7.72 -26.50 -0.64
C SER A 187 -7.35 -25.03 -0.54
N LEU A 188 -8.32 -24.19 -0.17
CA LEU A 188 -8.09 -22.80 0.24
C LEU A 188 -7.85 -22.67 1.76
N VAL A 189 -7.94 -23.79 2.48
CA VAL A 189 -7.64 -23.85 3.91
C VAL A 189 -6.13 -24.02 4.07
N PRO A 190 -5.47 -23.19 4.89
CA PRO A 190 -4.07 -23.40 5.24
C PRO A 190 -3.84 -24.84 5.72
N PRO A 191 -2.71 -25.48 5.34
CA PRO A 191 -2.46 -26.87 5.70
C PRO A 191 -2.51 -27.08 7.22
N PRO A 192 -2.81 -28.30 7.71
CA PRO A 192 -2.78 -28.62 9.13
C PRO A 192 -1.47 -28.15 9.78
N ASN A 193 -1.56 -27.54 10.96
CA ASN A 193 -0.45 -26.93 11.70
C ASN A 193 0.13 -25.64 11.11
N SER A 194 -0.53 -25.01 10.14
CA SER A 194 -0.17 -23.64 9.73
C SER A 194 -0.51 -22.64 10.83
N ILE A 195 0.36 -21.66 11.08
CA ILE A 195 0.01 -20.48 11.87
C ILE A 195 -0.52 -19.42 10.92
N THR A 196 -1.80 -19.07 11.07
CA THR A 196 -2.42 -17.97 10.33
C THR A 196 -2.36 -16.68 11.12
N THR A 197 -2.60 -15.55 10.46
CA THR A 197 -2.72 -14.24 11.14
C THR A 197 -3.85 -14.22 12.17
N THR A 198 -4.89 -15.03 12.00
CA THR A 198 -5.97 -15.19 12.99
C THR A 198 -5.56 -16.00 14.22
N MET A 199 -4.53 -16.86 14.11
CA MET A 199 -3.98 -17.63 15.23
C MET A 199 -3.00 -16.83 16.08
N ILE A 200 -2.55 -15.67 15.61
CA ILE A 200 -1.74 -14.74 16.38
C ILE A 200 -2.68 -13.69 16.96
N ALA A 201 -2.89 -13.71 18.28
CA ALA A 201 -3.74 -12.73 18.93
C ALA A 201 -3.25 -11.30 18.68
N ALA A 202 -4.16 -10.37 18.41
CA ALA A 202 -3.82 -8.96 18.34
C ALA A 202 -3.20 -8.52 19.70
N ASN A 203 -2.07 -7.84 19.65
CA ASN A 203 -1.28 -7.49 20.83
C ASN A 203 -0.92 -8.72 21.69
N ALA A 204 -0.48 -9.81 21.05
CA ALA A 204 -0.06 -11.04 21.74
C ALA A 204 1.11 -10.83 22.72
N ILE A 205 1.93 -9.78 22.54
CA ILE A 205 2.97 -9.37 23.48
C ILE A 205 2.39 -8.24 24.35
N THR A 206 2.33 -8.46 25.66
CA THR A 206 1.82 -7.49 26.63
C THR A 206 2.90 -6.48 27.01
N GLN A 207 4.14 -6.94 27.19
CA GLN A 207 5.28 -6.08 27.50
C GLN A 207 6.61 -6.76 27.18
N ILE A 208 7.64 -5.93 26.97
CA ILE A 208 9.02 -6.35 26.79
C ILE A 208 9.87 -5.51 27.73
N GLN A 209 10.72 -6.17 28.51
CA GLN A 209 11.80 -5.51 29.23
C GLN A 209 13.13 -6.12 28.83
N ALA A 210 14.15 -5.29 28.64
CA ALA A 210 15.48 -5.75 28.26
C ALA A 210 16.58 -4.92 28.92
N VAL A 211 17.69 -5.56 29.23
CA VAL A 211 18.92 -4.94 29.73
C VAL A 211 20.10 -5.45 28.92
N SER A 212 20.76 -4.54 28.21
CA SER A 212 21.95 -4.82 27.41
C SER A 212 23.15 -4.00 27.89
N GLY A 213 24.36 -4.48 27.59
CA GLY A 213 25.59 -3.71 27.81
C GLY A 213 26.83 -4.59 27.84
N ALA A 214 27.97 -4.03 27.46
CA ALA A 214 29.26 -4.69 27.60
C ALA A 214 29.80 -4.45 29.04
N THR A 215 30.15 -5.52 29.73
CA THR A 215 30.73 -5.48 31.07
C THR A 215 31.81 -6.54 31.20
N THR A 216 32.94 -6.17 31.81
CA THR A 216 34.01 -7.12 32.17
C THR A 216 33.72 -7.68 33.56
N ASP A 217 32.72 -8.56 33.65
CA ASP A 217 32.39 -9.23 34.91
C ASP A 217 33.18 -10.53 35.02
N SER A 218 33.46 -11.00 36.24
CA SER A 218 34.07 -12.32 36.42
C SER A 218 33.56 -13.01 37.69
N THR A 219 33.64 -14.34 37.71
CA THR A 219 33.34 -15.13 38.90
C THR A 219 34.19 -16.40 38.94
N SER A 220 34.71 -16.73 40.12
CA SER A 220 35.31 -18.03 40.44
C SER A 220 34.46 -18.84 41.42
N SER A 221 33.25 -18.34 41.76
CA SER A 221 32.38 -18.97 42.73
C SER A 221 31.82 -20.29 42.18
N THR A 222 31.91 -21.35 42.99
CA THR A 222 31.23 -22.63 42.74
C THR A 222 29.76 -22.63 43.20
N SER A 223 29.37 -21.61 43.96
CA SER A 223 27.98 -21.31 44.30
C SER A 223 27.38 -20.35 43.26
N TRP A 224 26.07 -20.42 43.06
CA TRP A 224 25.35 -19.50 42.18
C TRP A 224 25.45 -18.07 42.70
N VAL A 225 25.92 -17.17 41.84
CA VAL A 225 25.94 -15.73 42.09
C VAL A 225 25.24 -15.01 40.96
N ASP A 226 24.76 -13.79 41.21
CA ASP A 226 24.10 -12.99 40.18
C ASP A 226 25.13 -12.53 39.14
N VAL A 227 24.75 -12.57 37.86
CA VAL A 227 25.50 -11.88 36.81
C VAL A 227 25.24 -10.39 36.99
N PRO A 228 26.28 -9.55 37.18
CA PRO A 228 26.08 -8.14 37.45
C PRO A 228 25.19 -7.47 36.40
N ARG A 229 24.22 -6.67 36.87
CA ARG A 229 23.31 -5.88 36.03
C ARG A 229 22.38 -6.68 35.12
N ARG A 230 22.34 -8.02 35.19
CA ARG A 230 21.39 -8.87 34.44
C ARG A 230 20.17 -9.19 35.28
N ILE A 231 19.44 -8.14 35.62
CA ILE A 231 18.24 -8.15 36.45
C ILE A 231 17.13 -7.37 35.75
N ILE A 232 15.92 -7.92 35.76
CA ILE A 232 14.72 -7.33 35.16
C ILE A 232 13.59 -7.47 36.17
N THR A 233 12.83 -6.40 36.40
CA THR A 233 11.66 -6.42 37.30
C THR A 233 10.41 -6.06 36.51
N MET A 234 9.50 -7.02 36.41
CA MET A 234 8.33 -6.92 35.55
C MET A 234 7.05 -7.19 36.35
N THR A 235 6.03 -6.35 36.17
CA THR A 235 4.71 -6.56 36.77
C THR A 235 3.85 -7.31 35.78
N THR A 236 3.63 -8.59 36.02
CA THR A 236 2.92 -9.49 35.11
C THR A 236 1.44 -9.55 35.45
N SER A 237 0.62 -9.80 34.43
CA SER A 237 -0.81 -10.09 34.54
C SER A 237 -1.11 -11.57 34.78
N GLY A 238 -0.07 -12.39 34.97
CA GLY A 238 -0.16 -13.84 35.02
C GLY A 238 -0.11 -14.53 33.64
N GLY A 239 0.40 -13.84 32.63
CA GLY A 239 0.70 -14.39 31.31
C GLY A 239 2.01 -15.17 31.28
N ALA A 240 2.24 -15.94 30.21
CA ALA A 240 3.51 -16.63 30.01
C ALA A 240 4.63 -15.61 29.76
N VAL A 241 5.78 -15.79 30.39
CA VAL A 241 6.95 -14.94 30.26
C VAL A 241 8.08 -15.73 29.62
N LEU A 242 8.52 -15.31 28.42
CA LEU A 242 9.74 -15.79 27.81
C LEU A 242 10.91 -14.95 28.32
N ALA A 243 11.81 -15.57 29.08
CA ALA A 243 13.05 -14.95 29.51
C ALA A 243 14.21 -15.49 28.67
N ILE A 244 15.09 -14.60 28.21
CA ILE A 244 16.21 -14.92 27.32
C ILE A 244 17.44 -14.13 27.77
N PHE A 245 18.53 -14.84 28.01
CA PHE A 245 19.86 -14.30 28.20
C PHE A 245 20.77 -14.78 27.07
N SER A 246 21.55 -13.87 26.50
CA SER A 246 22.62 -14.18 25.54
C SER A 246 23.87 -13.38 25.88
N GLY A 247 25.04 -13.99 25.84
CA GLY A 247 26.31 -13.31 26.08
C GLY A 247 27.52 -14.10 25.60
N SER A 248 28.69 -13.50 25.69
CA SER A 248 29.96 -14.16 25.39
C SER A 248 30.86 -14.19 26.63
N HIS A 249 31.67 -15.24 26.72
CA HIS A 249 32.59 -15.45 27.82
C HIS A 249 33.98 -15.85 27.32
N TYR A 250 34.99 -15.50 28.11
CA TYR A 250 36.37 -15.86 27.94
C TYR A 250 36.76 -16.91 28.98
N THR A 251 37.43 -17.98 28.53
CA THR A 251 38.07 -18.95 29.42
C THR A 251 39.55 -19.07 29.05
N ASN A 252 40.44 -19.18 30.04
CA ASN A 252 41.85 -19.38 29.78
C ASN A 252 42.05 -20.80 29.18
N PRO A 253 42.57 -20.93 27.95
CA PRO A 253 42.72 -22.21 27.26
C PRO A 253 43.65 -23.19 28.00
N ALA A 254 44.51 -22.73 28.91
CA ALA A 254 45.39 -23.58 29.69
C ALA A 254 44.69 -24.36 30.83
N THR A 255 43.47 -23.96 31.23
CA THR A 255 42.82 -24.47 32.45
C THR A 255 41.43 -25.07 32.28
N GLY A 256 40.82 -24.96 31.09
CA GLY A 256 39.50 -25.56 30.79
C GLY A 256 38.44 -25.23 31.86
N VAL A 257 37.89 -24.01 31.82
CA VAL A 257 36.92 -23.55 32.82
C VAL A 257 35.53 -23.99 32.39
N VAL A 258 34.78 -24.67 33.25
CA VAL A 258 33.37 -25.00 32.99
C VAL A 258 32.49 -23.99 33.71
N GLY A 259 31.56 -23.36 32.98
CA GLY A 259 30.59 -22.41 33.54
C GLY A 259 29.16 -22.89 33.41
N TYR A 260 28.31 -22.43 34.32
CA TYR A 260 26.88 -22.69 34.29
C TYR A 260 26.10 -21.39 34.41
N TRP A 261 24.97 -21.32 33.73
CA TRP A 261 24.05 -20.19 33.77
C TRP A 261 22.62 -20.66 34.01
N ARG A 262 21.84 -19.84 34.71
CA ARG A 262 20.41 -20.05 34.92
C ARG A 262 19.67 -18.72 34.98
N ILE A 263 18.36 -18.75 34.77
CA ILE A 263 17.49 -17.62 35.03
C ILE A 263 16.60 -17.98 36.22
N VAL A 264 16.61 -17.12 37.24
CA VAL A 264 15.80 -17.27 38.45
C VAL A 264 14.74 -16.18 38.49
N ARG A 265 13.57 -16.50 39.04
CA ARG A 265 12.51 -15.54 39.37
C ARG A 265 12.35 -15.53 40.89
N ASP A 266 12.47 -14.35 41.50
CA ASP A 266 12.33 -14.17 42.95
C ASP A 266 13.18 -15.18 43.74
N ASP A 267 14.41 -15.38 43.27
CA ASP A 267 15.41 -16.33 43.79
C ASP A 267 15.01 -17.83 43.74
N SER A 268 13.82 -18.12 43.20
CA SER A 268 13.38 -19.47 42.84
C SER A 268 13.82 -19.80 41.42
N ILE A 269 14.16 -21.07 41.17
CA ILE A 269 14.55 -21.52 39.83
C ILE A 269 13.33 -21.44 38.93
N ALA A 270 13.31 -20.44 38.05
CA ALA A 270 12.29 -20.30 37.03
C ALA A 270 12.64 -21.16 35.81
N LEU A 271 13.91 -21.11 35.35
CA LEU A 271 14.36 -21.74 34.12
C LEU A 271 15.82 -22.19 34.25
N ALA A 272 16.11 -23.47 34.01
CA ALA A 272 17.46 -24.01 34.16
C ALA A 272 17.87 -24.93 32.99
N HIS A 273 18.80 -24.47 32.13
CA HIS A 273 19.90 -25.27 31.57
C HIS A 273 20.85 -24.47 30.66
N ASN A 274 22.16 -24.61 30.86
CA ASN A 274 23.04 -25.34 29.93
C ASN A 274 24.43 -25.63 30.57
N ASN A 275 24.91 -26.86 30.35
CA ASN A 275 26.24 -27.35 30.66
C ASN A 275 27.06 -27.28 29.37
N GLN A 276 28.24 -26.66 29.39
CA GLN A 276 29.14 -26.61 28.24
C GLN A 276 30.58 -26.76 28.77
N THR A 277 31.28 -27.77 28.27
CA THR A 277 32.71 -27.98 28.52
C THR A 277 33.49 -27.10 27.55
N PHE A 278 34.24 -26.11 28.05
CA PHE A 278 34.91 -25.12 27.21
C PHE A 278 36.41 -25.43 27.07
N GLY A 279 36.84 -25.68 25.83
CA GLY A 279 38.24 -25.87 25.44
C GLY A 279 38.77 -24.76 24.52
N HIS A 280 37.99 -23.69 24.29
CA HIS A 280 38.33 -22.58 23.41
C HIS A 280 38.33 -21.23 24.15
N GLN A 281 39.07 -20.27 23.60
CA GLN A 281 39.35 -18.97 24.23
C GLN A 281 38.11 -18.04 24.27
N TRP A 282 37.11 -18.26 23.42
CA TRP A 282 35.90 -17.43 23.31
C TRP A 282 34.67 -18.27 22.96
N ASP A 283 33.65 -18.24 23.83
CA ASP A 283 32.43 -19.02 23.65
C ASP A 283 31.17 -18.15 23.90
N SER A 284 30.08 -18.52 23.23
CA SER A 284 28.77 -17.89 23.39
C SER A 284 27.86 -18.71 24.31
N VAL A 285 27.11 -18.05 25.18
CA VAL A 285 26.09 -18.64 26.04
C VAL A 285 24.73 -18.09 25.67
N THR A 286 23.73 -18.97 25.59
CA THR A 286 22.32 -18.57 25.53
C THR A 286 21.53 -19.42 26.52
N VAL A 287 20.73 -18.76 27.35
CA VAL A 287 19.79 -19.38 28.28
C VAL A 287 18.42 -18.80 27.99
N PHE A 288 17.43 -19.65 27.74
CA PHE A 288 16.08 -19.19 27.53
C PHE A 288 15.06 -20.16 28.10
N GLY A 289 13.84 -19.69 28.28
CA GLY A 289 12.70 -20.55 28.57
C GLY A 289 11.45 -19.76 28.89
N VAL A 290 10.35 -20.48 29.06
CA VAL A 290 9.03 -19.91 29.31
C VAL A 290 8.61 -20.24 30.73
N ASP A 291 8.37 -19.20 31.52
CA ASP A 291 7.82 -19.26 32.87
C ASP A 291 6.36 -18.79 32.86
N VAL A 292 5.55 -19.22 33.82
CA VAL A 292 4.14 -18.79 33.95
C VAL A 292 3.95 -18.26 35.37
N PRO A 293 4.44 -17.05 35.67
CA PRO A 293 4.29 -16.46 36.98
C PRO A 293 2.82 -16.14 37.30
N PRO A 294 2.40 -16.13 38.58
CA PRO A 294 1.15 -15.49 38.98
C PRO A 294 1.13 -14.00 38.64
N ALA A 295 -0.04 -13.37 38.67
CA ALA A 295 -0.12 -11.92 38.53
C ALA A 295 0.59 -11.23 39.71
N GLY A 296 1.45 -10.25 39.41
CA GLY A 296 2.28 -9.58 40.41
C GLY A 296 3.61 -9.08 39.86
N THR A 297 4.36 -8.38 40.70
CA THR A 297 5.72 -7.93 40.37
C THR A 297 6.71 -9.04 40.68
N HIS A 298 7.50 -9.40 39.66
CA HIS A 298 8.50 -10.45 39.72
C HIS A 298 9.85 -9.94 39.24
N THR A 299 10.90 -10.37 39.91
CA THR A 299 12.27 -10.05 39.54
C THR A 299 12.93 -11.27 38.93
N TYR A 300 13.26 -11.15 37.65
CA TYR A 300 14.08 -12.12 36.93
C TYR A 300 15.55 -11.72 37.00
N LYS A 301 16.42 -12.68 37.27
CA LYS A 301 17.87 -12.49 37.31
C LYS A 301 18.58 -13.59 36.57
N VAL A 302 19.71 -13.26 35.96
CA VAL A 302 20.65 -14.26 35.44
C VAL A 302 21.65 -14.57 36.55
N GLN A 303 21.86 -15.86 36.81
CA GLN A 303 22.88 -16.34 37.72
C GLN A 303 23.88 -17.21 36.99
N TRP A 304 25.11 -17.17 37.48
CA TRP A 304 26.22 -17.98 36.97
C TRP A 304 27.06 -18.57 38.10
N ARG A 305 27.79 -19.64 37.78
CA ARG A 305 28.82 -20.23 38.65
C ARG A 305 29.88 -20.92 37.82
N ALA A 306 31.09 -20.99 38.33
CA ALA A 306 32.16 -21.82 37.79
C ALA A 306 32.13 -23.23 38.40
N ALA A 307 32.43 -24.27 37.63
CA ALA A 307 32.72 -25.59 38.18
C ALA A 307 34.11 -25.62 38.82
N SER A 308 35.05 -24.91 38.20
CA SER A 308 36.45 -24.73 38.57
C SER A 308 36.98 -23.52 37.80
N GLY A 309 38.07 -22.90 38.28
CA GLY A 309 38.68 -21.74 37.60
C GLY A 309 37.86 -20.44 37.70
N THR A 310 38.17 -19.48 36.81
CA THR A 310 37.51 -18.17 36.77
C THR A 310 36.83 -17.98 35.43
N LEU A 311 35.52 -17.70 35.46
CA LEU A 311 34.74 -17.26 34.31
C LEU A 311 34.89 -15.75 34.15
N ILE A 312 35.08 -15.29 32.92
CA ILE A 312 35.13 -13.87 32.60
C ILE A 312 34.06 -13.61 31.53
N ALA A 313 33.06 -12.80 31.87
CA ALA A 313 32.18 -12.16 30.91
C ALA A 313 32.99 -11.13 30.11
N SER A 314 32.84 -11.18 28.78
CA SER A 314 33.78 -10.61 27.80
C SER A 314 34.45 -9.28 28.15
N GLU A 315 35.74 -9.17 27.81
CA GLU A 315 36.46 -7.91 27.71
C GLU A 315 35.97 -7.10 26.50
N GLY A 316 35.31 -5.97 26.74
CA GLY A 316 35.24 -4.80 25.84
C GLY A 316 34.58 -4.91 24.45
N VAL A 317 34.37 -6.11 23.89
CA VAL A 317 33.97 -6.30 22.47
C VAL A 317 32.58 -6.94 22.31
N TYR A 318 32.11 -7.75 23.28
CA TYR A 318 30.82 -8.44 23.19
C TYR A 318 29.80 -7.90 24.19
N THR A 319 28.54 -7.83 23.76
CA THR A 319 27.43 -7.32 24.57
C THR A 319 26.67 -8.48 25.18
N GLN A 320 26.39 -8.41 26.48
CA GLN A 320 25.43 -9.30 27.11
C GLN A 320 24.04 -8.68 27.04
N ASN A 321 23.04 -9.49 26.68
CA ASN A 321 21.64 -9.11 26.60
C ASN A 321 20.81 -10.02 27.50
N PHE A 322 19.95 -9.42 28.31
CA PHE A 322 18.92 -10.12 29.04
C PHE A 322 17.57 -9.50 28.70
N MET A 323 16.56 -10.31 28.44
CA MET A 323 15.22 -9.86 28.06
C MET A 323 14.16 -10.74 28.71
N ALA A 324 13.03 -10.13 29.06
CA ALA A 324 11.79 -10.81 29.45
C ALA A 324 10.63 -10.28 28.61
N VAL A 325 9.82 -11.18 28.05
CA VAL A 325 8.68 -10.87 27.19
C VAL A 325 7.44 -11.54 27.78
N GLU A 326 6.45 -10.76 28.21
CA GLU A 326 5.15 -11.31 28.62
C GLU A 326 4.23 -11.43 27.42
N PHE A 327 3.62 -12.61 27.27
CA PHE A 327 2.56 -12.86 26.32
C PHE A 327 1.20 -12.71 26.99
N LYS A 328 0.23 -12.24 26.21
CA LYS A 328 -1.17 -12.17 26.62
C LYS A 328 -1.68 -13.57 26.97
N ARG A 329 -2.34 -13.68 28.11
CA ARG A 329 -3.00 -14.91 28.56
C ARG A 329 -4.21 -15.25 27.70
#